data_AF-X1SR81-F1
#
_entry.id   AF-X1SR81-F1
#
_cell.length_a   1.000
_cell.length_b   1.000
_cell.length_c   1.000
_cell.angle_alpha   90.00
_cell.angle_beta   90.00
_cell.angle_gamma   90.00
#
_symmetry.space_group_name_H-M   'P 1'
#
loop_
_entity.id
_entity.type
_entity.pdbx_description
1 polymer ?
#
loop_
_entity_poly.entity_id
_entity_poly.type
_entity_poly.pdbx_seq_one_letter_code
_entity_poly.pdbx_strand_id
1 'polypeptide(L)'
;KDQSIPKINPFIRFAYNKKVTDGMQGDYQFRYDIQNVDDSDENLYFDFNALNALLVVGLGIRADAAGHLAKTALKIAGDYHPKGLIPTDYADNPLHFGLTYPFIFNTLPENPFYYAIPKLERPYLIWGEIGMVIVKDDGTAVAINDLIACITGTRVELKG
;
A
#
# COMPACT_ATOMS: atom_id res chain seq x y z
N LYS A 1 -32.56 20.06 12.70
CA LYS A 1 -32.26 18.79 12.00
C LYS A 1 -30.81 18.95 11.58
N ASP A 2 -29.90 18.69 12.52
CA ASP A 2 -28.51 19.06 12.35
C ASP A 2 -27.82 17.93 11.64
N GLN A 3 -27.44 18.17 10.38
CA GLN A 3 -26.41 17.38 9.72
C GLN A 3 -25.17 17.48 10.61
N SER A 4 -24.93 16.44 11.39
CA SER A 4 -23.74 16.32 12.21
C SER A 4 -22.51 16.43 11.29
N ILE A 5 -21.65 17.42 11.56
CA ILE A 5 -20.55 17.78 10.66
C ILE A 5 -19.59 16.59 10.51
N PRO A 6 -19.32 16.09 9.29
CA PRO A 6 -18.36 15.02 9.08
C PRO A 6 -16.94 15.49 9.44
N LYS A 7 -16.13 14.60 10.01
CA LYS A 7 -14.69 14.87 10.20
C LYS A 7 -13.94 14.43 8.95
N ILE A 8 -13.12 15.33 8.42
CA ILE A 8 -12.30 15.08 7.23
C ILE A 8 -10.84 15.24 7.66
N ASN A 9 -10.10 14.14 7.65
CA ASN A 9 -8.74 14.08 8.15
C ASN A 9 -7.76 13.70 7.04
N PRO A 10 -6.58 14.34 6.95
CA PRO A 10 -5.50 13.78 6.14
C PRO A 10 -5.13 12.39 6.69
N PHE A 11 -4.81 11.48 5.79
CA PHE A 11 -4.45 10.11 6.11
C PHE A 11 -3.10 9.77 5.48
N ILE A 12 -2.22 9.19 6.27
CA ILE A 12 -0.98 8.59 5.80
C ILE A 12 -0.69 7.38 6.69
N ARG A 13 -0.27 6.28 6.07
CA ARG A 13 0.11 5.06 6.78
C ARG A 13 1.22 4.34 6.04
N PHE A 14 2.14 3.76 6.78
CA PHE A 14 3.23 2.94 6.29
C PHE A 14 3.13 1.55 6.91
N ALA A 15 3.66 0.54 6.22
CA ALA A 15 3.68 -0.82 6.71
C ALA A 15 4.92 -1.56 6.21
N TYR A 16 5.49 -2.39 7.08
CA TYR A 16 6.55 -3.35 6.76
C TYR A 16 5.98 -4.76 6.77
N ASN A 17 6.44 -5.60 5.86
CA ASN A 17 6.05 -7.00 5.87
C ASN A 17 6.73 -7.73 7.05
N LYS A 18 5.95 -8.22 8.00
CA LYS A 18 6.46 -8.97 9.17
C LYS A 18 6.72 -10.44 8.87
N LYS A 19 6.03 -10.98 7.88
CA LYS A 19 6.19 -12.37 7.41
C LYS A 19 6.72 -12.40 5.98
N VAL A 20 7.41 -13.48 5.65
CA VAL A 20 7.79 -13.78 4.26
C VAL A 20 6.53 -13.86 3.39
N THR A 21 6.64 -13.45 2.12
CA THR A 21 5.58 -13.75 1.15
C THR A 21 5.54 -15.25 0.84
N ASP A 22 4.50 -15.71 0.15
CA ASP A 22 4.31 -17.15 -0.08
C ASP A 22 5.21 -17.72 -1.19
N GLY A 23 5.82 -16.87 -2.03
CA GLY A 23 6.58 -17.32 -3.19
C GLY A 23 5.69 -18.02 -4.21
N MET A 24 4.39 -17.76 -4.19
CA MET A 24 3.37 -18.39 -5.04
C MET A 24 2.51 -17.34 -5.74
N GLN A 25 2.95 -16.07 -5.76
CA GLN A 25 2.22 -14.95 -6.34
C GLN A 25 0.85 -14.69 -5.68
N GLY A 26 0.67 -15.18 -4.43
CA GLY A 26 -0.52 -14.92 -3.64
C GLY A 26 -0.60 -13.47 -3.18
N ASP A 27 -1.77 -13.07 -2.71
CA ASP A 27 -1.98 -11.72 -2.19
C ASP A 27 -1.36 -11.59 -0.80
N TYR A 28 -0.18 -10.97 -0.70
CA TYR A 28 0.34 -10.53 0.58
C TYR A 28 -0.48 -9.35 1.09
N GLN A 29 -1.05 -9.50 2.28
CA GLN A 29 -1.89 -8.48 2.92
C GLN A 29 -1.13 -7.91 4.12
N PHE A 30 -0.97 -6.58 4.17
CA PHE A 30 -0.44 -5.88 5.34
C PHE A 30 -1.51 -5.79 6.43
N ARG A 31 -1.76 -6.93 7.09
CA ARG A 31 -2.87 -7.07 8.04
C ARG A 31 -2.38 -7.48 9.43
N TYR A 32 -2.78 -6.69 10.43
CA TYR A 32 -2.38 -6.88 11.82
C TYR A 32 -2.96 -8.16 12.43
N ASP A 33 -4.25 -8.46 12.20
CA ASP A 33 -4.92 -9.63 12.80
C ASP A 33 -4.28 -10.98 12.43
N ILE A 34 -3.68 -11.07 11.23
CA ILE A 34 -2.99 -12.27 10.75
C ILE A 34 -1.47 -12.19 10.96
N GLN A 35 -1.02 -11.16 11.67
CA GLN A 35 0.38 -10.90 12.04
C GLN A 35 1.32 -10.75 10.83
N ASN A 36 0.82 -10.13 9.75
CA ASN A 36 1.64 -9.78 8.58
C ASN A 36 2.29 -8.40 8.71
N VAL A 37 1.95 -7.65 9.76
CA VAL A 37 2.61 -6.39 10.16
C VAL A 37 2.85 -6.42 11.67
N ASP A 38 3.72 -5.54 12.18
CA ASP A 38 4.14 -5.54 13.57
C ASP A 38 3.22 -4.71 14.46
N ASP A 39 2.74 -3.58 13.93
CA ASP A 39 1.83 -2.68 14.63
C ASP A 39 0.44 -2.59 13.98
N SER A 40 -0.58 -2.36 14.80
CA SER A 40 -1.92 -2.01 14.34
C SER A 40 -1.95 -0.72 13.50
N ASP A 41 -1.01 0.20 13.76
CA ASP A 41 -0.84 1.42 12.97
C ASP A 41 -0.25 1.14 11.58
N GLU A 42 0.26 -0.07 11.32
CA GLU A 42 0.72 -0.52 10.00
C GLU A 42 -0.38 -1.28 9.24
N ASN A 43 -1.57 -1.45 9.82
CA ASN A 43 -2.63 -2.22 9.18
C ASN A 43 -3.16 -1.50 7.93
N LEU A 44 -2.93 -2.06 6.75
CA LEU A 44 -3.47 -1.58 5.46
C LEU A 44 -4.68 -2.42 5.01
N TYR A 45 -5.40 -2.99 5.98
CA TYR A 45 -6.69 -3.63 5.82
C TYR A 45 -7.77 -2.75 6.46
N PHE A 46 -8.75 -2.33 5.67
CA PHE A 46 -9.80 -1.40 6.05
C PHE A 46 -11.15 -2.08 5.93
N ASP A 47 -11.76 -2.40 7.07
CA ASP A 47 -13.14 -2.88 7.16
C ASP A 47 -14.02 -1.71 7.59
N PHE A 48 -14.48 -0.94 6.62
CA PHE A 48 -15.29 0.25 6.90
C PHE A 48 -16.77 -0.05 6.77
N ASN A 49 -17.51 0.33 7.82
CA ASN A 49 -18.95 0.42 7.77
C ASN A 49 -19.42 1.70 7.05
N ALA A 50 -20.73 1.92 7.01
CA ALA A 50 -21.32 3.10 6.38
C ALA A 50 -20.88 4.46 6.98
N LEU A 51 -20.25 4.47 8.16
CA LEU A 51 -19.84 5.71 8.86
C LEU A 51 -18.37 6.08 8.64
N ASN A 52 -17.56 5.23 8.01
CA ASN A 52 -16.16 5.50 7.77
C ASN A 52 -15.86 5.34 6.29
N ALA A 53 -15.08 6.25 5.73
CA ALA A 53 -14.60 6.13 4.36
C ALA A 53 -13.13 6.55 4.26
N LEU A 54 -12.43 5.99 3.29
CA LEU A 54 -11.09 6.41 2.91
C LEU A 54 -11.04 6.65 1.41
N LEU A 55 -10.74 7.90 1.03
CA LEU A 55 -10.36 8.25 -0.32
C LEU A 55 -8.85 8.10 -0.46
N VAL A 56 -8.41 7.02 -1.09
CA VAL A 56 -7.01 6.74 -1.38
C VAL A 56 -6.59 7.53 -2.61
N VAL A 57 -5.56 8.37 -2.48
CA VAL A 57 -5.03 9.20 -3.58
C VAL A 57 -3.59 8.87 -3.96
N GLY A 58 -2.83 8.23 -3.06
CA GLY A 58 -1.47 7.81 -3.35
C GLY A 58 -1.14 6.47 -2.73
N LEU A 59 -0.27 5.74 -3.43
CA LEU A 59 0.19 4.42 -3.08
C LEU A 59 1.67 4.35 -3.41
N GLY A 60 2.47 3.98 -2.42
CA GLY A 60 3.90 3.77 -2.56
C GLY A 60 4.26 2.33 -2.23
N ILE A 61 5.06 1.70 -3.06
CA ILE A 61 5.66 0.39 -2.80
C ILE A 61 7.16 0.53 -3.02
N ARG A 62 7.94 0.24 -1.99
CA ARG A 62 9.38 0.10 -2.14
C ARG A 62 9.66 -1.37 -2.37
N ALA A 63 10.30 -1.66 -3.51
CA ALA A 63 10.70 -3.01 -3.87
C ALA A 63 11.68 -3.58 -2.84
N ASP A 64 11.72 -4.91 -2.75
CA ASP A 64 12.76 -5.61 -2.01
C ASP A 64 14.09 -5.48 -2.77
N ALA A 65 15.21 -5.49 -2.03
CA ALA A 65 16.53 -5.29 -2.63
C ALA A 65 16.88 -6.35 -3.70
N ALA A 66 16.31 -7.56 -3.60
CA ALA A 66 16.54 -8.64 -4.54
C ALA A 66 15.62 -8.58 -5.78
N GLY A 67 14.53 -7.80 -5.70
CA GLY A 67 13.66 -7.52 -6.83
C GLY A 67 12.60 -8.59 -7.12
N HIS A 68 12.16 -9.31 -6.10
CA HIS A 68 11.19 -10.40 -6.19
C HIS A 68 9.73 -9.97 -6.11
N LEU A 69 9.44 -8.67 -6.07
CA LEU A 69 8.08 -8.17 -6.28
C LEU A 69 7.65 -8.29 -7.75
N ALA A 70 6.36 -8.50 -7.96
CA ALA A 70 5.78 -8.50 -9.30
C ALA A 70 4.71 -7.42 -9.47
N LYS A 71 3.67 -7.44 -8.62
CA LYS A 71 2.47 -6.61 -8.83
C LYS A 71 1.86 -6.13 -7.53
N THR A 72 1.23 -4.98 -7.59
CA THR A 72 0.49 -4.37 -6.47
C THR A 72 -0.89 -3.93 -6.92
N ALA A 73 -1.87 -3.95 -6.01
CA ALA A 73 -3.13 -3.26 -6.21
C ALA A 73 -3.81 -2.87 -4.88
N LEU A 74 -4.88 -2.10 -4.99
CA LEU A 74 -5.92 -2.05 -3.97
C LEU A 74 -6.94 -3.14 -4.28
N LYS A 75 -7.28 -3.97 -3.30
CA LYS A 75 -8.39 -4.93 -3.40
C LYS A 75 -9.58 -4.37 -2.63
N ILE A 76 -10.64 -3.98 -3.34
CA ILE A 76 -11.83 -3.32 -2.77
C ILE A 76 -13.04 -4.16 -3.15
N ALA A 77 -13.86 -4.54 -2.17
CA ALA A 77 -14.99 -5.47 -2.35
C ALA A 77 -14.64 -6.78 -3.09
N GLY A 78 -13.39 -7.22 -3.00
CA GLY A 78 -12.89 -8.44 -3.65
C GLY A 78 -12.29 -8.21 -5.05
N ASP A 79 -12.52 -7.05 -5.67
CA ASP A 79 -11.99 -6.70 -6.98
C ASP A 79 -10.65 -5.96 -6.88
N TYR A 80 -9.78 -6.16 -7.87
CA TYR A 80 -8.50 -5.46 -7.95
C TYR A 80 -8.63 -4.10 -8.66
N HIS A 81 -7.99 -3.10 -8.07
CA HIS A 81 -7.98 -1.71 -8.51
C HIS A 81 -6.53 -1.20 -8.62
N PRO A 82 -6.09 -0.83 -9.84
CA PRO A 82 -6.75 -1.04 -11.13
C PRO A 82 -6.87 -2.54 -11.49
N LYS A 83 -7.81 -2.90 -12.38
CA LYS A 83 -8.03 -4.29 -12.81
C LYS A 83 -6.79 -4.98 -13.39
N GLY A 84 -5.90 -4.22 -14.01
CA GLY A 84 -4.64 -4.73 -14.58
C GLY A 84 -3.54 -4.98 -13.56
N LEU A 85 -3.75 -4.60 -12.28
CA LEU A 85 -2.70 -4.44 -11.28
C LEU A 85 -1.65 -3.41 -11.73
N ILE A 86 -0.76 -3.02 -10.82
CA ILE A 86 0.34 -2.10 -11.10
C ILE A 86 1.64 -2.90 -11.01
N PRO A 87 2.53 -2.86 -12.01
CA PRO A 87 3.83 -3.50 -11.89
C PRO A 87 4.61 -2.87 -10.74
N THR A 88 5.31 -3.70 -9.97
CA THR A 88 6.16 -3.25 -8.86
C THR A 88 7.45 -4.05 -8.79
N ASP A 89 7.89 -4.58 -9.93
CA ASP A 89 9.16 -5.28 -10.02
C ASP A 89 10.34 -4.29 -9.92
N TYR A 90 11.55 -4.83 -9.78
CA TYR A 90 12.74 -4.01 -9.59
C TYR A 90 13.02 -3.03 -10.74
N ALA A 91 12.71 -3.42 -11.99
CA ALA A 91 13.00 -2.63 -13.18
C ALA A 91 11.88 -1.64 -13.53
N ASP A 92 10.64 -1.98 -13.21
CA ASP A 92 9.43 -1.20 -13.49
C ASP A 92 8.54 -1.09 -12.25
N ASN A 93 8.82 -0.06 -11.45
CA ASN A 93 8.03 0.29 -10.27
C ASN A 93 7.59 1.77 -10.31
N PRO A 94 6.46 2.08 -10.98
CA PRO A 94 5.85 3.42 -10.94
C PRO A 94 5.36 3.82 -9.54
N LEU A 95 5.31 2.88 -8.58
CA LEU A 95 4.94 3.12 -7.18
C LEU A 95 6.15 3.36 -6.27
N HIS A 96 7.39 3.41 -6.79
CA HIS A 96 8.57 3.61 -5.95
C HIS A 96 8.46 4.89 -5.13
N PHE A 97 8.78 4.80 -3.85
CA PHE A 97 8.81 5.94 -2.93
C PHE A 97 10.00 5.85 -1.97
N GLY A 98 10.32 6.97 -1.35
CA GLY A 98 11.42 7.07 -0.41
C GLY A 98 12.77 7.07 -1.09
N LEU A 99 13.79 6.57 -0.39
CA LEU A 99 15.17 6.56 -0.87
C LEU A 99 15.29 5.76 -2.18
N THR A 100 15.93 6.34 -3.18
CA THR A 100 16.08 5.71 -4.50
C THR A 100 17.17 4.64 -4.54
N TYR A 101 18.09 4.60 -3.56
CA TYR A 101 19.05 3.51 -3.40
C TYR A 101 18.39 2.29 -2.75
N PRO A 102 18.73 1.05 -3.18
CA PRO A 102 19.64 0.67 -4.26
C PRO A 102 18.98 0.54 -5.66
N PHE A 103 17.81 1.15 -5.90
CA PHE A 103 16.95 0.80 -7.04
C PHE A 103 17.17 1.64 -8.31
N ILE A 104 17.08 2.97 -8.23
CA ILE A 104 16.94 3.85 -9.41
C ILE A 104 18.22 4.67 -9.70
N PHE A 105 19.07 4.92 -8.69
CA PHE A 105 20.39 5.55 -8.86
C PHE A 105 21.46 4.83 -8.02
N ASN A 106 21.77 3.60 -8.40
CA ASN A 106 22.57 2.68 -7.58
C ASN A 106 24.08 2.72 -7.82
N THR A 107 24.52 3.45 -8.84
CA THR A 107 25.94 3.64 -9.21
C THR A 107 26.55 4.93 -8.68
N LEU A 108 25.76 5.79 -8.01
CA LEU A 108 26.26 7.04 -7.47
C LEU A 108 27.00 6.79 -6.14
N PRO A 109 28.20 7.38 -5.92
CA PRO A 109 28.96 7.23 -4.68
C PRO A 109 28.17 7.65 -3.43
N GLU A 110 27.30 8.65 -3.59
CA GLU A 110 26.30 9.07 -2.61
C GLU A 110 24.98 9.26 -3.36
N ASN A 111 23.89 8.67 -2.84
CA ASN A 111 22.56 8.83 -3.42
C ASN A 111 21.63 9.53 -2.41
N PRO A 112 21.50 10.86 -2.50
CA PRO A 112 20.60 11.64 -1.65
C PRO A 112 19.17 11.76 -2.22
N PHE A 113 18.82 11.04 -3.29
CA PHE A 113 17.54 11.23 -3.97
C PHE A 113 16.42 10.44 -3.28
N TYR A 114 15.32 11.15 -3.03
CA TYR A 114 14.08 10.61 -2.49
C TYR A 114 12.91 10.91 -3.42
N TYR A 115 12.03 9.93 -3.60
CA TYR A 115 10.74 10.12 -4.26
C TYR A 115 9.61 10.26 -3.24
N ALA A 116 8.72 11.21 -3.52
CA ALA A 116 7.46 11.33 -2.80
C ALA A 116 6.56 10.12 -3.10
N ILE A 117 5.55 9.91 -2.26
CA ILE A 117 4.56 8.85 -2.49
C ILE A 117 3.84 9.14 -3.82
N PRO A 118 3.88 8.23 -4.81
CA PRO A 118 3.23 8.44 -6.09
C PRO A 118 1.71 8.60 -5.94
N LYS A 119 1.15 9.51 -6.73
CA LYS A 119 -0.30 9.65 -6.85
C LYS A 119 -0.82 8.58 -7.80
N LEU A 120 -1.96 8.00 -7.45
CA LEU A 120 -2.68 7.12 -8.35
C LEU A 120 -3.26 7.94 -9.51
N GLU A 121 -3.39 7.32 -10.70
CA GLU A 121 -4.00 7.94 -11.88
C GLU A 121 -5.39 8.52 -11.56
N ARG A 122 -6.13 7.81 -10.70
CA ARG A 122 -7.41 8.23 -10.15
C ARG A 122 -7.48 7.81 -8.68
N PRO A 123 -8.19 8.56 -7.83
CA PRO A 123 -8.42 8.14 -6.45
C PRO A 123 -9.37 6.94 -6.38
N TYR A 124 -9.26 6.15 -5.33
CA TYR A 124 -10.17 5.04 -5.02
C TYR A 124 -10.86 5.26 -3.68
N LEU A 125 -12.16 5.02 -3.64
CA LEU A 125 -12.97 5.14 -2.43
C LEU A 125 -13.16 3.76 -1.81
N ILE A 126 -12.84 3.63 -0.53
CA ILE A 126 -13.24 2.49 0.31
C ILE A 126 -14.33 3.01 1.24
N TRP A 127 -15.57 2.53 1.08
CA TRP A 127 -16.71 2.95 1.91
C TRP A 127 -17.79 1.87 1.93
N GLY A 128 -18.21 1.46 3.13
CA GLY A 128 -19.22 0.40 3.30
C GLY A 128 -18.77 -0.98 2.82
N GLU A 129 -17.47 -1.15 2.58
CA GLU A 129 -16.85 -2.31 1.98
C GLU A 129 -15.45 -2.53 2.56
N ILE A 130 -14.92 -3.74 2.39
CA ILE A 130 -13.54 -4.06 2.74
C ILE A 130 -12.61 -3.56 1.62
N GLY A 131 -11.57 -2.82 2.01
CA GLY A 131 -10.48 -2.43 1.13
C GLY A 131 -9.12 -2.79 1.73
N MET A 132 -8.16 -3.22 0.92
CA MET A 132 -6.81 -3.52 1.39
C MET A 132 -5.74 -3.27 0.33
N VAL A 133 -4.52 -2.97 0.76
CA VAL A 133 -3.34 -3.01 -0.11
C VAL A 133 -2.87 -4.46 -0.24
N ILE A 134 -2.68 -4.91 -1.47
CA ILE A 134 -2.10 -6.22 -1.78
C ILE A 134 -0.83 -6.06 -2.59
N VAL A 135 0.14 -6.94 -2.32
CA VAL A 135 1.38 -7.08 -3.08
C VAL A 135 1.57 -8.55 -3.42
N LYS A 136 2.05 -8.83 -4.63
CA LYS A 136 2.37 -10.17 -5.14
C LYS A 136 3.86 -10.24 -5.41
N ASP A 137 4.48 -11.33 -4.99
CA ASP A 137 5.82 -11.71 -5.43
C ASP A 137 5.81 -12.26 -6.87
N ASP A 138 7.00 -12.49 -7.41
CA ASP A 138 7.26 -13.04 -8.74
C ASP A 138 7.22 -14.58 -8.79
N GLY A 139 6.93 -15.25 -7.68
CA GLY A 139 7.14 -16.68 -7.49
C GLY A 139 8.35 -17.00 -6.59
N THR A 140 9.04 -15.98 -6.08
CA THR A 140 10.12 -16.08 -5.09
C THR A 140 9.72 -15.33 -3.84
N ALA A 141 9.84 -15.98 -2.68
CA ALA A 141 9.44 -15.36 -1.41
C ALA A 141 10.30 -14.13 -1.09
N VAL A 142 9.65 -13.04 -0.70
CA VAL A 142 10.29 -11.82 -0.19
C VAL A 142 10.53 -11.96 1.30
N ALA A 143 11.73 -11.61 1.77
CA ALA A 143 12.10 -11.73 3.17
C ALA A 143 11.39 -10.69 4.05
N ILE A 144 11.40 -10.94 5.36
CA ILE A 144 10.82 -10.04 6.37
C ILE A 144 11.53 -8.68 6.34
N ASN A 145 10.76 -7.60 6.46
CA ASN A 145 11.20 -6.19 6.44
C ASN A 145 11.79 -5.69 5.11
N ASP A 146 11.75 -6.49 4.05
CA ASP A 146 12.25 -6.08 2.73
C ASP A 146 11.18 -5.44 1.84
N LEU A 147 9.89 -5.60 2.17
CA LEU A 147 8.78 -4.97 1.48
C LEU A 147 8.17 -3.87 2.35
N ILE A 148 8.11 -2.66 1.81
CA ILE A 148 7.51 -1.49 2.47
C ILE A 148 6.38 -0.95 1.61
N ALA A 149 5.21 -0.77 2.20
CA ALA A 149 4.07 -0.10 1.58
C ALA A 149 3.75 1.22 2.28
N CYS A 150 3.24 2.17 1.50
CA CYS A 150 2.71 3.44 1.99
C CYS A 150 1.39 3.75 1.29
N ILE A 151 0.44 4.29 2.03
CA ILE A 151 -0.81 4.80 1.49
C ILE A 151 -1.05 6.22 2.00
N THR A 152 -1.58 7.08 1.14
CA THR A 152 -1.99 8.44 1.50
C THR A 152 -3.39 8.75 0.99
N GLY A 153 -4.12 9.54 1.78
CA GLY A 153 -5.31 10.20 1.30
C GLY A 153 -6.13 10.91 2.33
N THR A 154 -7.45 10.76 2.25
CA THR A 154 -8.39 11.49 3.09
C THR A 154 -9.34 10.53 3.77
N ARG A 155 -9.32 10.52 5.10
CA ARG A 155 -10.27 9.75 5.91
C ARG A 155 -11.47 10.63 6.22
N VAL A 156 -12.66 10.09 6.00
CA VAL A 156 -13.93 10.72 6.32
C VAL A 156 -14.62 9.90 7.41
N GLU A 157 -14.96 10.55 8.52
CA GLU A 157 -15.76 9.96 9.59
C GLU A 157 -17.11 10.68 9.66
N LEU A 158 -18.16 9.96 9.32
CA LEU A 158 -19.54 10.40 9.46
C LEU A 158 -20.00 10.14 10.88
N LYS A 159 -20.71 11.10 11.47
CA LYS A 159 -21.41 10.86 12.74
C LYS A 159 -22.74 10.17 12.45
N GLY A 160 -22.93 8.99 13.03
CA GLY A 160 -24.23 8.31 13.09
C GLY A 160 -25.22 9.02 14.00
#